data_AF-A0A5J5HWV6-F1
#
_entry.id   AF-A0A5J5HWV6-F1
#
_cell.length_a   1.000
_cell.length_b   1.000
_cell.length_c   1.000
_cell.angle_alpha   90.00
_cell.angle_beta   90.00
_cell.angle_gamma   90.00
#
_symmetry.space_group_name_H-M   'P 1'
#
loop_
_entity.id
_entity.type
_entity.pdbx_description
1 polymer ?
#
loop_
_entity_poly.entity_id
_entity_poly.type
_entity_poly.pdbx_seq_one_letter_code
_entity_poly.pdbx_strand_id
1 'polypeptide(L)'
;MNKAKEYYEKMVDFKQYARVLLAISAFLYIGVLIPTVEKSQLDLVVMMVLTTVFLVGAVVFLMRSKNYYKKLLETEEGQDYLLK
;
A
#
# COMPACT_ATOMS: atom_id res chain seq x y z
N MET A 1 21.66 -4.11 17.25
CA MET A 1 20.51 -4.40 16.35
C MET A 1 21.04 -4.62 14.94
N ASN A 2 20.65 -5.70 14.27
CA ASN A 2 21.06 -5.96 12.88
C ASN A 2 20.23 -5.05 11.94
N LYS A 3 20.90 -4.16 11.19
CA LYS A 3 20.26 -3.19 10.29
C LYS A 3 19.54 -3.85 9.11
N ALA A 4 20.06 -4.96 8.58
CA ALA A 4 19.43 -5.70 7.50
C ALA A 4 18.08 -6.28 7.95
N LYS A 5 18.03 -6.83 9.16
CA LYS A 5 16.76 -7.29 9.76
C LYS A 5 15.71 -6.18 9.84
N GLU A 6 16.09 -5.01 10.35
CA GLU A 6 15.18 -3.86 10.47
C GLU A 6 14.65 -3.39 9.11
N TYR A 7 15.50 -3.37 8.08
CA TYR A 7 15.09 -3.01 6.73
C TYR A 7 14.16 -4.05 6.11
N TYR A 8 14.37 -5.33 6.36
CA TYR A 8 13.47 -6.40 5.93
C TYR A 8 12.10 -6.28 6.58
N GLU A 9 12.04 -6.10 7.91
CA GLU A 9 10.78 -5.92 8.63
C GLU A 9 10.01 -4.70 8.11
N LYS A 10 10.67 -3.55 7.95
CA LYS A 10 10.04 -2.35 7.36
C LYS A 10 9.56 -2.57 5.93
N MET A 11 10.34 -3.28 5.11
CA MET A 11 9.95 -3.61 3.73
C MET A 11 8.64 -4.42 3.71
N VAL A 12 8.54 -5.45 4.56
CA VAL A 12 7.37 -6.32 4.68
C VAL A 12 6.16 -5.51 5.18
N ASP A 13 6.34 -4.69 6.21
CA ASP A 13 5.27 -3.85 6.76
C ASP A 13 4.70 -2.88 5.71
N PHE A 14 5.57 -2.16 4.99
CA PHE A 14 5.12 -1.25 3.92
C PHE A 14 4.40 -2.00 2.80
N LYS A 15 4.84 -3.22 2.46
CA LYS A 15 4.15 -4.06 1.47
C LYS A 15 2.76 -4.47 1.98
N GLN A 16 2.64 -4.77 3.27
CA GLN A 16 1.37 -5.16 3.88
C GLN A 16 0.40 -3.98 3.99
N TYR A 17 0.86 -2.81 4.41
CA TYR A 17 0.03 -1.60 4.41
C TYR A 17 -0.47 -1.24 3.02
N ALA A 18 0.39 -1.36 1.99
CA ALA A 18 -0.05 -1.16 0.61
C ALA A 18 -1.19 -2.11 0.22
N ARG A 19 -1.07 -3.41 0.52
CA ARG A 19 -2.12 -4.41 0.22
C ARG A 19 -3.45 -4.07 0.91
N VAL A 20 -3.40 -3.66 2.18
CA VAL A 20 -4.60 -3.25 2.94
C VAL A 20 -5.25 -2.02 2.32
N LEU A 21 -4.47 -0.99 1.98
CA LEU A 21 -5.01 0.21 1.33
C LEU A 21 -5.61 -0.09 -0.05
N LEU A 22 -4.99 -0.97 -0.84
CA LEU A 22 -5.55 -1.43 -2.12
C LEU A 22 -6.88 -2.18 -1.92
N ALA A 23 -6.96 -3.06 -0.93
CA ALA A 23 -8.19 -3.77 -0.63
C ALA A 23 -9.31 -2.80 -0.22
N ILE A 24 -9.03 -1.87 0.69
CA ILE A 24 -9.98 -0.82 1.11
C ILE A 24 -10.43 0.00 -0.11
N SER A 25 -9.49 0.44 -0.95
CA SER A 25 -9.82 1.18 -2.16
C SER A 25 -10.70 0.39 -3.12
N ALA A 26 -10.46 -0.91 -3.30
CA ALA A 26 -11.27 -1.75 -4.17
C ALA A 26 -12.72 -1.83 -3.65
N PHE A 27 -12.90 -2.03 -2.35
CA PHE A 27 -14.24 -2.02 -1.73
C PHE A 27 -14.93 -0.66 -1.85
N LEU A 28 -14.22 0.45 -1.61
CA LEU A 28 -14.77 1.79 -1.78
C LEU A 28 -15.21 2.04 -3.22
N TYR A 29 -14.41 1.64 -4.20
CA TYR A 29 -14.73 1.80 -5.61
C TYR A 29 -15.92 0.93 -6.05
N ILE A 30 -16.01 -0.31 -5.56
CA ILE A 30 -17.22 -1.15 -5.75
C ILE A 30 -18.44 -0.43 -5.17
N GLY A 31 -18.31 0.18 -3.99
CA GLY A 31 -19.35 0.99 -3.36
C GLY A 31 -19.80 2.16 -4.24
N VAL A 32 -18.89 2.79 -5.00
CA VAL A 32 -19.23 3.84 -5.99
C VAL A 32 -20.02 3.25 -7.16
N LEU A 33 -19.57 2.11 -7.71
CA LEU A 33 -20.15 1.47 -8.89
C LEU A 33 -21.56 0.92 -8.67
N ILE A 34 -21.90 0.48 -7.46
CA ILE A 34 -23.25 -0.04 -7.18
C ILE A 34 -24.27 1.10 -7.30
N PRO A 35 -25.24 1.00 -8.24
CA PRO A 35 -26.29 1.98 -8.38
C PRO A 35 -27.31 1.80 -7.25
N THR A 36 -27.24 2.65 -6.24
CA THR A 36 -28.27 2.77 -5.19
C THR A 36 -29.13 3.99 -5.44
N VAL A 37 -30.38 3.96 -4.98
CA VAL A 37 -31.33 5.08 -5.07
C VAL A 37 -30.75 6.29 -4.33
N GLU A 38 -30.71 7.43 -5.04
CA GLU A 38 -30.24 8.77 -4.62
C GLU A 38 -28.89 8.84 -3.88
N LYS A 39 -27.78 8.67 -4.61
CA LYS A 39 -26.49 9.25 -4.18
C LYS A 39 -26.43 10.71 -4.60
N SER A 40 -26.19 11.62 -3.67
CA SER A 40 -25.96 13.02 -4.05
C SER A 40 -24.65 13.15 -4.84
N GLN A 41 -24.52 14.20 -5.65
CA GLN A 41 -23.25 14.48 -6.34
C GLN A 41 -22.09 14.63 -5.36
N LEU A 42 -22.34 15.19 -4.17
CA LEU A 42 -21.33 15.32 -3.13
C LEU A 42 -20.87 13.95 -2.60
N ASP A 43 -21.79 13.01 -2.39
CA ASP A 43 -21.44 11.67 -1.92
C ASP A 43 -20.53 10.95 -2.91
N LEU A 44 -20.84 11.05 -4.22
CA LEU A 44 -20.02 10.48 -5.28
C LEU A 44 -18.61 11.09 -5.32
N VAL A 45 -18.52 12.42 -5.22
CA VAL A 45 -17.23 13.13 -5.20
C VAL A 45 -16.41 12.70 -3.98
N VAL A 46 -17.01 12.67 -2.79
CA VAL A 46 -16.32 12.26 -1.55
C VAL A 46 -15.81 10.82 -1.66
N MET A 47 -16.64 9.89 -2.12
CA MET A 47 -16.23 8.48 -2.26
C MET A 47 -15.11 8.31 -3.30
N MET A 48 -15.15 9.03 -4.43
CA MET A 48 -14.09 9.01 -5.44
C MET A 48 -12.78 9.61 -4.92
N VAL A 49 -12.85 10.74 -4.21
CA VAL A 49 -11.67 11.38 -3.59
C VAL A 49 -11.05 10.45 -2.56
N LEU A 50 -11.85 9.85 -1.67
CA LEU A 50 -11.36 8.88 -0.69
C LEU A 50 -10.69 7.69 -1.38
N THR A 51 -11.36 7.07 -2.34
CA THR A 51 -10.79 5.97 -3.15
C THR A 51 -9.43 6.35 -3.72
N THR A 52 -9.33 7.54 -4.31
CA THR A 52 -8.08 8.05 -4.90
C THR A 52 -6.98 8.24 -3.84
N VAL A 53 -7.32 8.79 -2.68
CA VAL A 53 -6.38 8.96 -1.55
C VAL A 53 -5.85 7.61 -1.07
N PHE A 54 -6.71 6.61 -0.92
CA PHE A 54 -6.30 5.25 -0.55
C PHE A 54 -5.38 4.61 -1.60
N LEU A 55 -5.68 4.77 -2.91
CA LEU A 55 -4.80 4.30 -3.99
C LEU A 55 -3.43 4.98 -3.96
N VAL A 56 -3.39 6.31 -3.87
CA VAL A 56 -2.14 7.06 -3.80
C VAL A 56 -1.33 6.64 -2.58
N GLY A 57 -1.98 6.48 -1.42
CA GLY A 57 -1.34 5.96 -0.21
C GLY A 57 -0.74 4.58 -0.40
N ALA A 58 -1.44 3.67 -1.09
CA ALA A 58 -0.92 2.34 -1.41
C ALA A 58 0.34 2.42 -2.29
N VAL A 59 0.31 3.25 -3.33
CA VAL A 59 1.46 3.45 -4.22
C VAL A 59 2.66 4.01 -3.44
N VAL A 60 2.44 4.97 -2.54
CA VAL A 60 3.50 5.52 -1.66
C VAL A 60 4.12 4.43 -0.79
N PHE A 61 3.33 3.54 -0.18
CA PHE A 61 3.88 2.44 0.60
C PHE A 61 4.60 1.39 -0.25
N LEU A 62 4.13 1.08 -1.45
CA LEU A 62 4.87 0.22 -2.38
C LEU A 62 6.22 0.83 -2.78
N MET A 63 6.27 2.15 -3.04
CA MET A 63 7.52 2.85 -3.33
C MET A 63 8.49 2.80 -2.14
N ARG A 64 7.99 2.99 -0.91
CA ARG A 64 8.82 2.85 0.30
C ARG A 64 9.33 1.43 0.47
N SER A 65 8.47 0.41 0.33
CA SER A 65 8.86 -1.00 0.38
C SER A 65 9.95 -1.32 -0.65
N LYS A 66 9.79 -0.85 -1.90
CA LYS A 66 10.78 -1.00 -2.97
C LYS A 66 12.13 -0.35 -2.62
N ASN A 67 12.13 0.78 -1.93
CA ASN A 67 13.36 1.42 -1.48
C ASN A 67 14.09 0.60 -0.41
N TYR A 68 13.38 -0.03 0.52
CA TYR A 68 14.01 -0.94 1.49
C TYR A 68 14.52 -2.22 0.82
N TYR A 69 13.76 -2.79 -0.13
CA TYR A 69 14.22 -3.91 -0.94
C TYR A 69 15.54 -3.61 -1.66
N LYS A 70 15.66 -2.43 -2.27
CA LYS A 70 16.92 -1.98 -2.90
C LYS A 70 18.07 -1.90 -1.90
N LYS A 71 17.84 -1.35 -0.71
CA LYS A 71 18.86 -1.28 0.36
C LYS A 71 19.30 -2.66 0.85
N LEU A 72 18.40 -3.64 0.88
CA LEU A 72 18.74 -5.02 1.26
C LEU A 72 19.63 -5.69 0.23
N LEU A 73 19.40 -5.44 -1.06
CA LEU A 73 20.24 -5.98 -2.14
C LEU A 73 21.70 -5.48 -2.10
N GLU A 74 21.97 -4.35 -1.45
CA GLU A 74 23.32 -3.76 -1.35
C GLU A 74 24.24 -4.50 -0.37
N THR A 75 23.72 -5.47 0.41
CA THR A 75 24.48 -6.16 1.47
C THR A 75 24.25 -7.67 1.42
N GLU A 76 25.28 -8.47 1.71
CA GLU A 76 25.16 -9.95 1.76
C GLU A 76 24.10 -10.39 2.79
N GLU A 77 24.16 -9.85 4.01
CA GLU A 77 23.15 -10.14 5.05
C GLU A 77 21.73 -9.80 4.58
N GLY A 78 21.56 -8.67 3.87
CA GLY A 78 20.27 -8.27 3.33
C GLY A 78 19.75 -9.22 2.26
N GLN A 79 20.63 -9.75 1.41
CA GLN A 79 20.28 -10.78 0.43
C GLN A 79 19.87 -12.10 1.10
N ASP A 80 20.55 -12.51 2.18
CA ASP A 80 20.15 -13.68 2.97
C ASP A 80 18.73 -13.56 3.54
N TYR A 81 18.33 -12.36 3.99
CA TYR A 81 16.94 -12.10 4.42
C TYR A 81 15.93 -12.16 3.28
N LEU A 82 16.32 -11.81 2.05
CA LEU A 82 15.44 -11.87 0.87
C LEU A 82 15.27 -13.29 0.31
N LEU A 83 16.23 -14.18 0.57
CA LEU A 83 16.23 -15.59 0.13
C LEU A 83 15.52 -16.53 1.12
N LYS A 84 15.32 -16.09 2.37
CA LYS A 84 14.50 -16.76 3.38
C LYS A 84 13.01 -16.62 3.09
#